data_AF-A0A2R5FCN3-F1
#
_entry.id   AF-A0A2R5FCN3-F1
#
_cell.length_a   1.000
_cell.length_b   1.000
_cell.length_c   1.000
_cell.angle_alpha   90.00
_cell.angle_beta   90.00
_cell.angle_gamma   90.00
#
_symmetry.space_group_name_H-M   'P 1'
#
loop_
_entity.id
_entity.type
_entity.pdbx_description
1 polymer ?
#
loop_
_entity_poly.entity_id
_entity_poly.type
_entity_poly.pdbx_seq_one_letter_code
_entity_poly.pdbx_strand_id
1 'polypeptide(L)'
;MTNPTIALAYDLPDYRGSKDYARLAALARRSSVVCILDYRVRDIDTRDVARTQYMSKGYQECWSVCSRGTSYITVFSQADFISLCEHYNLEFFEPPAAHQPAEADDGCICKGNWRAIVKEVEPLINKKFRDSDGKEHIFFGVVHGSDDYYYGMYPLDGGSAVLLSCVGSIAGFGYELVES
;
A
#
# COMPACT_ATOMS: atom_id res chain seq x y z
N MET A 1 40.69 21.82 -15.01
CA MET A 1 39.66 21.98 -13.98
C MET A 1 38.59 20.93 -14.26
N THR A 2 38.62 19.80 -13.57
CA THR A 2 37.62 18.73 -13.69
C THR A 2 36.75 18.78 -12.45
N ASN A 3 35.48 19.14 -12.63
CA ASN A 3 34.49 19.11 -11.56
C ASN A 3 34.18 17.63 -11.24
N PRO A 4 34.34 17.16 -10.00
CA PRO A 4 33.89 15.82 -9.65
C PRO A 4 32.36 15.81 -9.64
N THR A 5 31.77 14.97 -10.48
CA THR A 5 30.35 14.63 -10.42
C THR A 5 30.07 14.01 -9.06
N ILE A 6 29.43 14.76 -8.16
CA ILE A 6 28.94 14.22 -6.89
C ILE A 6 27.76 13.33 -7.25
N ALA A 7 28.00 12.02 -7.28
CA ALA A 7 26.93 11.03 -7.24
C ALA A 7 26.24 11.20 -5.88
N LEU A 8 25.11 11.92 -5.85
CA LEU A 8 24.23 11.96 -4.70
C LEU A 8 23.55 10.59 -4.61
N ALA A 9 24.22 9.66 -3.91
CA ALA A 9 23.58 8.45 -3.43
C ALA A 9 22.55 8.87 -2.38
N TYR A 10 21.28 8.92 -2.76
CA TYR A 10 20.16 9.03 -1.82
C TYR A 10 19.98 7.66 -1.16
N ASP A 11 20.84 7.34 -0.18
CA ASP A 11 20.62 6.20 0.70
C ASP A 11 19.40 6.52 1.57
N LEU A 12 18.32 5.76 1.39
CA LEU A 12 17.23 5.71 2.36
C LEU A 12 17.79 4.99 3.60
N PRO A 13 18.01 5.68 4.72
CA PRO A 13 18.58 5.04 5.91
C PRO A 13 17.69 3.87 6.30
N ASP A 14 18.32 2.72 6.58
CA ASP A 14 17.68 1.48 7.04
C ASP A 14 16.88 0.66 6.00
N TYR A 15 16.68 1.16 4.77
CA TYR A 15 16.05 0.39 3.70
C TYR A 15 17.10 -0.28 2.81
N ARG A 16 17.47 -1.53 3.14
CA ARG A 16 18.35 -2.33 2.27
C ARG A 16 17.55 -2.92 1.12
N GLY A 17 17.79 -2.41 -0.09
CA GLY A 17 17.30 -3.04 -1.32
C GLY A 17 17.94 -4.41 -1.54
N SER A 18 17.17 -5.34 -2.11
CA SER A 18 17.63 -6.66 -2.54
C SER A 18 17.79 -6.71 -4.06
N LYS A 19 18.71 -7.56 -4.53
CA LYS A 19 18.92 -7.91 -5.95
C LYS A 19 18.66 -9.38 -6.24
N ASP A 20 18.00 -10.09 -5.32
CA ASP A 20 17.55 -11.47 -5.58
C ASP A 20 16.36 -11.45 -6.54
N TYR A 21 16.63 -11.49 -7.85
CA TYR A 21 15.60 -11.39 -8.88
C TYR A 21 14.70 -12.62 -8.98
N ALA A 22 15.20 -13.79 -8.56
CA ALA A 22 14.36 -14.98 -8.43
C ALA A 22 13.32 -14.77 -7.31
N ARG A 23 13.73 -14.20 -6.18
CA ARG A 23 12.85 -13.77 -5.10
C ARG A 23 11.88 -12.68 -5.55
N LEU A 24 12.35 -11.66 -6.28
CA LEU A 24 11.49 -10.62 -6.84
C LEU A 24 10.41 -11.20 -7.75
N ALA A 25 10.77 -12.11 -8.66
CA ALA A 25 9.81 -12.78 -9.54
C ALA A 25 8.76 -13.57 -8.72
N ALA A 26 9.19 -14.27 -7.67
CA ALA A 26 8.28 -14.98 -6.78
C ALA A 26 7.34 -14.05 -6.00
N LEU A 27 7.79 -12.86 -5.63
CA LEU A 27 6.98 -11.84 -4.94
C LEU A 27 6.02 -11.14 -5.91
N ALA A 28 6.50 -10.76 -7.11
CA ALA A 28 5.73 -10.06 -8.13
C ALA A 28 4.48 -10.83 -8.58
N ARG A 29 4.55 -12.17 -8.60
CA ARG A 29 3.39 -13.04 -8.86
C ARG A 29 2.26 -12.88 -7.84
N ARG A 30 2.57 -12.46 -6.61
CA ARG A 30 1.61 -12.40 -5.49
C ARG A 30 1.13 -10.98 -5.23
N SER A 31 2.01 -10.01 -5.39
CA SER A 31 1.76 -8.61 -5.04
C SER A 31 2.65 -7.69 -5.85
N SER A 32 2.21 -6.45 -6.03
CA SER A 32 3.08 -5.40 -6.58
C SER A 32 4.20 -5.08 -5.58
N VAL A 33 5.45 -5.09 -6.05
CA VAL A 33 6.64 -4.84 -5.23
C VAL A 33 7.26 -3.52 -5.67
N VAL A 34 7.54 -2.64 -4.70
CA VAL A 34 8.25 -1.38 -4.94
C VAL A 34 9.71 -1.68 -5.28
N CYS A 35 10.17 -1.08 -6.36
CA CYS A 35 11.53 -1.21 -6.85
C CYS A 35 12.10 0.14 -7.26
N ILE A 36 13.42 0.19 -7.33
CA ILE A 36 14.19 1.30 -7.86
C ILE A 36 15.03 0.72 -8.99
N LEU A 37 15.08 1.39 -10.12
CA LEU A 37 15.85 0.94 -11.27
C LEU A 37 16.59 2.09 -11.93
N ASP A 38 17.71 1.77 -12.54
CA ASP A 38 18.54 2.69 -13.31
C ASP A 38 18.16 2.58 -14.79
N TYR A 39 18.02 3.69 -15.49
CA TYR A 39 17.72 3.74 -16.93
C TYR A 39 18.37 4.98 -17.55
N ARG A 40 18.61 4.94 -18.87
CA ARG A 40 19.26 6.05 -19.59
C ARG A 40 18.27 6.79 -20.48
N VAL A 41 18.25 8.11 -20.39
CA VAL A 41 17.50 8.99 -21.29
C VAL A 41 18.46 10.00 -21.92
N ARG A 42 18.65 9.92 -23.25
CA ARG A 42 19.46 10.89 -24.01
C ARG A 42 20.81 11.20 -23.34
N ASP A 43 21.53 10.15 -22.98
CA ASP A 43 22.85 10.17 -22.31
C ASP A 43 22.88 10.55 -20.82
N ILE A 44 21.73 10.72 -20.18
CA ILE A 44 21.64 10.93 -18.73
C ILE A 44 21.26 9.61 -18.05
N ASP A 45 22.14 9.13 -17.16
CA ASP A 45 21.84 8.02 -16.25
C ASP A 45 20.86 8.53 -15.18
N THR A 46 19.69 7.91 -15.13
CA THR A 46 18.56 8.30 -14.29
C THR A 46 18.14 7.13 -13.42
N ARG A 47 17.66 7.42 -12.21
CA ARG A 47 17.14 6.42 -11.27
C ARG A 47 15.69 6.78 -10.94
N ASP A 48 14.78 5.81 -11.04
CA ASP A 48 13.35 6.04 -10.76
C ASP A 48 12.78 4.97 -9.83
N VAL A 49 11.73 5.37 -9.09
CA VAL A 49 10.93 4.46 -8.28
C VAL A 49 9.80 3.91 -9.14
N ALA A 50 9.68 2.60 -9.18
CA ALA A 50 8.70 1.86 -9.95
C ALA A 50 8.05 0.76 -9.10
N ARG A 51 7.15 0.01 -9.71
CA ARG A 51 6.56 -1.18 -9.09
C ARG A 51 6.43 -2.32 -10.08
N THR A 52 6.52 -3.54 -9.58
CA THR A 52 6.23 -4.73 -10.39
C THR A 52 4.72 -4.86 -10.62
N GLN A 53 4.36 -5.41 -11.77
CA GLN A 53 3.03 -5.94 -12.04
C GLN A 53 3.18 -7.31 -12.71
N TYR A 54 2.31 -8.23 -12.32
CA TYR A 54 2.24 -9.55 -12.92
C TYR A 54 0.80 -9.81 -13.33
N MET A 55 0.62 -10.31 -14.56
CA MET A 55 -0.67 -10.76 -15.06
C MET A 55 -0.51 -12.14 -15.66
N SER A 56 -1.46 -13.02 -15.37
CA SER A 56 -1.55 -14.34 -15.97
C SER A 56 -2.94 -14.51 -16.55
N LYS A 57 -3.05 -14.68 -17.88
CA LYS A 57 -4.32 -14.98 -18.56
C LYS A 57 -4.18 -16.28 -19.33
N GLY A 58 -4.78 -17.35 -18.80
CA GLY A 58 -4.58 -18.70 -19.33
C GLY A 58 -3.12 -19.15 -19.16
N TYR A 59 -2.48 -19.57 -20.27
CA TYR A 59 -1.08 -20.01 -20.31
C TYR A 59 -0.08 -18.89 -20.63
N GLN A 60 -0.53 -17.64 -20.72
CA GLN A 60 0.34 -16.49 -21.01
C GLN A 60 0.60 -15.68 -19.75
N GLU A 61 1.87 -15.59 -19.38
CA GLU A 61 2.37 -14.71 -18.33
C GLU A 61 2.81 -13.37 -18.95
N CYS A 62 2.57 -12.27 -18.23
CA CYS A 62 3.09 -10.95 -18.55
C CYS A 62 3.67 -10.33 -17.28
N TRP A 63 4.93 -9.92 -17.38
CA TRP A 63 5.71 -9.34 -16.31
C TRP A 63 6.04 -7.91 -16.68
N SER A 64 5.81 -6.95 -15.79
CA SER A 64 6.19 -5.57 -16.04
C SER A 64 6.73 -4.84 -14.82
N VAL A 65 7.52 -3.80 -15.09
CA VAL A 65 7.98 -2.81 -14.11
C VAL A 65 7.65 -1.44 -14.66
N CYS A 66 6.80 -0.69 -13.95
CA CYS A 66 6.29 0.58 -14.43
C CYS A 66 6.26 1.65 -13.32
N SER A 67 6.40 2.91 -13.75
CA SER A 67 6.21 4.09 -12.92
C SER A 67 5.41 5.13 -13.69
N ARG A 68 4.37 5.70 -13.07
CA ARG A 68 3.64 6.88 -13.58
C ARG A 68 3.23 6.78 -15.06
N GLY A 69 2.81 5.60 -15.52
CA GLY A 69 2.39 5.35 -16.91
C GLY A 69 3.53 5.03 -17.90
N THR A 70 4.79 5.02 -17.45
CA THR A 70 5.95 4.57 -18.22
C THR A 70 6.28 3.12 -17.85
N SER A 71 6.42 2.25 -18.84
CA SER A 71 6.88 0.87 -18.64
C SER A 71 8.37 0.76 -18.99
N TYR A 72 9.18 0.29 -18.04
CA TYR A 72 10.62 0.07 -18.23
C TYR A 72 10.90 -1.37 -18.64
N ILE A 73 10.16 -2.31 -18.06
CA ILE A 73 10.21 -3.74 -18.36
C ILE A 73 8.80 -4.16 -18.76
N THR A 74 8.66 -4.84 -19.89
CA THR A 74 7.44 -5.57 -20.28
C THR A 74 7.86 -6.82 -21.06
N VAL A 75 7.67 -8.00 -20.47
CA VAL A 75 8.12 -9.29 -21.04
C VAL A 75 7.16 -10.42 -20.71
N PHE A 76 7.27 -11.52 -21.46
CA PHE A 76 6.32 -12.63 -21.41
C PHE A 76 6.95 -13.93 -20.88
N SER A 77 8.13 -13.84 -20.27
CA SER A 77 8.78 -14.96 -19.60
C SER A 77 9.49 -14.49 -18.33
N GLN A 78 9.56 -15.37 -17.33
CA GLN A 78 10.30 -15.09 -16.10
C GLN A 78 11.80 -14.91 -16.36
N ALA A 79 12.37 -15.63 -17.33
CA ALA A 79 13.79 -15.54 -17.67
C ALA A 79 14.13 -14.15 -18.23
N ASP A 80 13.32 -13.63 -19.15
CA ASP A 80 13.51 -12.28 -19.69
C ASP A 80 13.28 -11.21 -18.62
N PHE A 81 12.34 -11.45 -17.70
CA PHE A 81 12.09 -10.55 -16.57
C PHE A 81 13.33 -10.41 -15.70
N ILE A 82 13.94 -11.53 -15.30
CA ILE A 82 15.18 -11.54 -14.50
C ILE A 82 16.33 -10.86 -15.26
N SER A 83 16.51 -11.20 -16.53
CA SER A 83 17.56 -10.61 -17.38
C SER A 83 17.42 -9.08 -17.49
N LEU A 84 16.20 -8.57 -17.63
CA LEU A 84 15.98 -7.12 -17.65
C LEU A 84 16.10 -6.48 -16.27
N CYS A 85 15.74 -7.15 -15.18
CA CYS A 85 16.02 -6.65 -13.83
C CYS A 85 17.53 -6.46 -13.61
N GLU A 86 18.36 -7.40 -14.07
CA GLU A 86 19.82 -7.26 -14.07
C GLU A 86 20.28 -6.08 -14.93
N HIS A 87 19.75 -5.97 -16.16
CA HIS A 87 20.10 -4.90 -17.10
C HIS A 87 19.84 -3.50 -16.52
N TYR A 88 18.70 -3.31 -15.86
CA TYR A 88 18.32 -2.03 -15.26
C TYR A 88 18.86 -1.83 -13.83
N ASN A 89 19.82 -2.68 -13.39
CA ASN A 89 20.39 -2.64 -12.04
C ASN A 89 19.30 -2.53 -10.94
N LEU A 90 18.20 -3.25 -11.12
CA LEU A 90 17.01 -3.07 -10.32
C LEU A 90 17.29 -3.50 -8.87
N GLU A 91 16.82 -2.72 -7.92
CA GLU A 91 16.80 -3.02 -6.50
C GLU A 91 15.34 -3.01 -6.03
N PHE A 92 14.96 -3.93 -5.18
CA PHE A 92 13.60 -3.96 -4.64
C PHE A 92 13.60 -4.01 -3.13
N PHE A 93 12.56 -3.44 -2.53
CA PHE A 93 12.33 -3.57 -1.11
C PHE A 93 11.54 -4.83 -0.86
N GLU A 94 12.09 -5.73 -0.02
CA GLU A 94 11.27 -6.85 0.43
C GLU A 94 10.05 -6.28 1.15
N PRO A 95 8.84 -6.62 0.70
CA PRO A 95 7.66 -6.24 1.46
C PRO A 95 7.84 -6.86 2.86
N PRO A 96 7.49 -6.13 3.93
CA PRO A 96 7.49 -6.71 5.27
C PRO A 96 6.75 -8.03 5.18
N ALA A 97 7.35 -9.10 5.72
CA ALA A 97 6.81 -10.46 5.64
C ALA A 97 5.31 -10.36 5.86
N ALA A 98 4.55 -10.61 4.79
CA ALA A 98 3.12 -10.37 4.81
C ALA A 98 2.58 -10.99 6.10
N HIS A 99 1.81 -10.22 6.87
CA HIS A 99 0.85 -10.87 7.76
C HIS A 99 0.20 -11.95 6.92
N GLN A 100 0.31 -13.19 7.41
CA GLN A 100 -0.01 -14.42 6.69
C GLN A 100 -1.22 -14.17 5.77
N PRO A 101 -1.19 -14.63 4.50
CA PRO A 101 -2.37 -14.54 3.65
C PRO A 101 -3.54 -15.04 4.48
N ALA A 102 -4.58 -14.21 4.62
CA ALA A 102 -5.77 -14.58 5.36
C ALA A 102 -6.12 -16.02 4.95
N GLU A 103 -6.13 -16.92 5.93
CA GLU A 103 -6.45 -18.33 5.71
C GLU A 103 -7.66 -18.43 4.79
N ALA A 104 -7.64 -19.44 3.91
CA ALA A 104 -8.73 -19.76 2.99
C ALA A 104 -10.09 -19.36 3.59
N ASP A 105 -10.73 -18.43 2.90
CA ASP A 105 -11.99 -17.82 3.29
C ASP A 105 -13.05 -18.92 3.39
N ASP A 106 -13.36 -19.31 4.62
CA ASP A 106 -14.46 -20.22 4.96
C ASP A 106 -15.79 -19.44 5.07
N GLY A 107 -15.80 -18.17 4.65
CA GLY A 107 -16.91 -17.25 4.78
C GLY A 107 -16.97 -16.55 6.13
N CYS A 108 -15.97 -16.66 7.01
CA CYS A 108 -15.97 -15.85 8.23
C CYS A 108 -15.61 -14.39 7.93
N ILE A 109 -16.61 -13.52 8.02
CA ILE A 109 -16.49 -12.05 8.01
C ILE A 109 -15.47 -11.49 9.03
N CYS A 110 -15.05 -12.34 9.96
CA CYS A 110 -14.15 -12.03 11.06
C CYS A 110 -12.66 -12.21 10.73
N LYS A 111 -12.32 -12.78 9.57
CA LYS A 111 -10.93 -12.96 9.10
C LYS A 111 -10.46 -11.66 8.42
N GLY A 112 -9.16 -11.36 8.51
CA GLY A 112 -8.58 -10.10 8.03
C GLY A 112 -8.51 -9.00 9.12
N ASN A 113 -8.54 -7.73 8.70
CA ASN A 113 -8.33 -6.59 9.60
C ASN A 113 -9.48 -6.32 10.59
N TRP A 114 -10.65 -6.96 10.41
CA TRP A 114 -11.83 -6.77 11.26
C TRP A 114 -11.52 -6.80 12.76
N ARG A 115 -10.84 -7.85 13.23
CA ARG A 115 -10.51 -8.01 14.67
C ARG A 115 -9.58 -6.92 15.17
N ALA A 116 -8.64 -6.46 14.33
CA ALA A 116 -7.73 -5.39 14.68
C ALA A 116 -8.48 -4.07 14.80
N ILE A 117 -9.35 -3.75 13.84
CA ILE A 117 -10.18 -2.54 13.84
C ILE A 117 -11.09 -2.54 15.07
N VAL A 118 -11.82 -3.63 15.34
CA VAL A 118 -12.71 -3.72 16.51
C VAL A 118 -11.92 -3.54 17.81
N LYS A 119 -10.77 -4.20 17.95
CA LYS A 119 -9.92 -4.06 19.15
C LYS A 119 -9.42 -2.63 19.36
N GLU A 120 -9.10 -1.91 18.29
CA GLU A 120 -8.65 -0.52 18.35
C GLU A 120 -9.76 0.43 18.77
N VAL A 121 -10.97 0.25 18.22
CA VAL A 121 -12.05 1.23 18.38
C VAL A 121 -13.08 0.87 19.45
N GLU A 122 -13.10 -0.36 19.98
CA GLU A 122 -13.98 -0.75 21.08
C GLU A 122 -13.90 0.22 22.28
N PRO A 123 -12.71 0.69 22.73
CA PRO A 123 -12.60 1.68 23.81
C PRO A 123 -13.22 3.05 23.48
N LEU A 124 -13.46 3.34 22.20
CA LEU A 124 -14.01 4.61 21.72
C LEU A 124 -15.55 4.58 21.66
N ILE A 125 -16.18 3.42 21.80
CA ILE A 125 -17.65 3.30 21.71
C ILE A 125 -18.29 4.17 22.79
N ASN A 126 -19.33 4.92 22.39
CA ASN A 126 -20.04 5.93 23.17
C ASN A 126 -19.22 7.18 23.52
N LYS A 127 -17.99 7.32 23.02
CA LYS A 127 -17.23 8.57 23.14
C LYS A 127 -17.74 9.62 22.15
N LYS A 128 -17.62 10.87 22.57
CA LYS A 128 -18.02 12.03 21.76
C LYS A 128 -16.85 12.52 20.93
N PHE A 129 -17.14 12.91 19.70
CA PHE A 129 -16.19 13.52 18.79
C PHE A 129 -16.77 14.82 18.26
N ARG A 130 -15.92 15.78 17.96
CA ARG A 130 -16.27 17.05 17.34
C ARG A 130 -15.70 17.08 15.93
N ASP A 131 -16.53 17.39 14.94
CA ASP A 131 -16.08 17.56 13.56
C ASP A 131 -15.49 18.96 13.30
N SER A 132 -15.03 19.21 12.07
CA SER A 132 -14.46 20.50 11.65
C SER A 132 -15.44 21.67 11.69
N ASP A 133 -16.75 21.39 11.68
CA ASP A 133 -17.81 22.39 11.77
C ASP A 133 -18.24 22.66 13.22
N GLY A 134 -17.60 21.98 14.19
CA GLY A 134 -17.88 22.09 15.61
C GLY A 134 -19.08 21.25 16.08
N LYS A 135 -19.65 20.40 15.23
CA LYS A 135 -20.77 19.53 15.59
C LYS A 135 -20.29 18.30 16.34
N GLU A 136 -21.08 17.90 17.34
CA GLU A 136 -20.75 16.74 18.16
C GLU A 136 -21.45 15.49 17.67
N HIS A 137 -20.69 14.40 17.63
CA HIS A 137 -21.14 13.08 17.23
C HIS A 137 -20.74 12.05 18.29
N ILE A 138 -21.54 10.99 18.44
CA ILE A 138 -21.17 9.81 19.23
C ILE A 138 -20.71 8.71 18.29
N PHE A 139 -19.54 8.14 18.56
CA PHE A 139 -19.10 6.92 17.89
C PHE A 139 -19.88 5.71 18.44
N PHE A 140 -20.57 4.97 17.58
CA PHE A 140 -21.40 3.82 17.97
C PHE A 140 -20.81 2.46 17.56
N GLY A 141 -19.70 2.45 16.83
CA GLY A 141 -18.97 1.23 16.48
C GLY A 141 -18.62 1.12 15.00
N VAL A 142 -18.20 -0.08 14.60
CA VAL A 142 -17.87 -0.40 13.21
C VAL A 142 -19.10 -0.97 12.51
N VAL A 143 -19.40 -0.44 11.33
CA VAL A 143 -20.49 -0.89 10.45
C VAL A 143 -19.90 -1.67 9.29
N HIS A 144 -20.39 -2.89 9.08
CA HIS A 144 -20.01 -3.72 7.95
C HIS A 144 -20.90 -3.41 6.74
N GLY A 145 -20.32 -2.81 5.70
CA GLY A 145 -20.95 -2.64 4.40
C GLY A 145 -20.68 -3.83 3.48
N SER A 146 -21.29 -3.85 2.30
CA SER A 146 -21.01 -4.89 1.29
C SER A 146 -19.64 -4.74 0.62
N ASP A 147 -19.04 -3.56 0.73
CA ASP A 147 -17.81 -3.16 0.06
C ASP A 147 -16.63 -2.94 1.03
N ASP A 148 -16.88 -2.41 2.23
CA ASP A 148 -15.85 -2.15 3.25
C ASP A 148 -16.44 -2.03 4.66
N TYR A 149 -15.57 -1.74 5.63
CA TYR A 149 -15.91 -1.38 7.01
C TYR A 149 -15.90 0.14 7.21
N TYR A 150 -16.83 0.61 8.04
CA TYR A 150 -17.02 2.03 8.31
C TYR A 150 -17.08 2.33 9.81
N TYR A 151 -16.53 3.46 10.24
CA TYR A 151 -16.81 4.03 11.55
C TYR A 151 -18.19 4.67 11.54
N GLY A 152 -19.09 4.18 12.39
CA GLY A 152 -20.44 4.70 12.56
C GLY A 152 -20.49 5.81 13.60
N MET A 153 -21.03 6.97 13.18
CA MET A 153 -21.18 8.16 14.02
C MET A 153 -22.63 8.65 14.03
N TYR A 154 -23.18 8.97 15.20
CA TYR A 154 -24.50 9.60 15.33
C TYR A 154 -24.36 11.08 15.69
N PRO A 155 -24.95 12.02 14.92
CA PRO A 155 -25.01 13.43 15.32
C PRO A 155 -25.85 13.62 16.59
N LEU A 156 -25.35 14.42 17.54
CA LEU A 156 -26.05 14.72 18.79
C LEU A 156 -27.22 15.71 18.64
N ASP A 157 -27.17 16.57 17.63
CA ASP A 157 -28.24 17.51 17.27
C ASP A 157 -29.39 16.85 16.49
N GLY A 158 -29.28 15.54 16.25
CA GLY A 158 -30.23 14.75 15.47
C GLY A 158 -29.89 14.74 13.98
N GLY A 159 -30.42 13.76 13.26
CA GLY A 159 -30.14 13.56 11.83
C GLY A 159 -29.74 12.13 11.49
N SER A 160 -29.16 11.97 10.29
CA SER A 160 -28.73 10.67 9.78
C SER A 160 -27.36 10.27 10.34
N ALA A 161 -27.12 8.97 10.48
CA ALA A 161 -25.81 8.44 10.80
C ALA A 161 -24.79 8.81 9.71
N VAL A 162 -23.55 9.05 10.14
CA VAL A 162 -22.40 9.28 9.27
C VAL A 162 -21.53 8.02 9.29
N LEU A 163 -21.06 7.61 8.10
CA LEU A 163 -20.17 6.47 7.91
C LEU A 163 -18.85 6.97 7.36
N LEU A 164 -17.77 6.79 8.12
CA LEU A 164 -16.40 7.15 7.71
C LEU A 164 -15.64 5.88 7.33
N SER A 165 -14.84 5.89 6.27
CA SER A 165 -14.07 4.69 5.90
C SER A 165 -13.07 4.30 6.99
N CYS A 166 -12.89 3.00 7.23
CA CYS A 166 -11.84 2.48 8.11
C CYS A 166 -10.44 2.47 7.47
N VAL A 167 -10.29 2.97 6.24
CA VAL A 167 -8.99 3.21 5.59
C VAL A 167 -8.44 4.55 6.08
N GLY A 168 -8.15 4.65 7.38
CA GLY A 168 -7.70 5.87 8.05
C GLY A 168 -8.12 5.92 9.52
N SER A 169 -7.71 6.95 10.26
CA SER A 169 -8.19 7.18 11.62
C SER A 169 -9.39 8.12 11.62
N ILE A 170 -10.23 8.06 12.67
CA ILE A 170 -11.32 9.03 12.89
C ILE A 170 -10.78 10.47 12.84
N ALA A 171 -9.61 10.72 13.44
CA ALA A 171 -8.92 12.02 13.39
C ALA A 171 -8.52 12.46 11.97
N GLY A 172 -8.16 11.51 11.09
CA GLY A 172 -7.86 11.80 9.69
C GLY A 172 -9.05 12.36 8.91
N PHE A 173 -10.28 12.14 9.39
CA PHE A 173 -11.51 12.73 8.83
C PHE A 173 -11.87 14.08 9.48
N GLY A 174 -11.00 14.65 10.32
CA GLY A 174 -11.26 15.92 10.99
C GLY A 174 -12.12 15.81 12.25
N TYR A 175 -12.25 14.60 12.82
CA TYR A 175 -12.97 14.38 14.08
C TYR A 175 -12.00 14.34 15.27
N GLU A 176 -12.24 15.19 16.25
CA GLU A 176 -11.45 15.27 17.47
C GLU A 176 -12.21 14.66 18.64
N LEU A 177 -11.54 13.82 19.44
CA LEU A 177 -12.15 13.25 20.64
C LEU A 177 -12.44 14.38 21.64
N VAL A 178 -13.70 14.52 22.04
CA VAL A 178 -14.08 15.42 23.13
C VAL A 178 -13.82 14.66 24.42
N GLU A 179 -12.80 15.07 25.17
CA GLU A 179 -12.47 14.46 26.47
C GLU A 179 -13.71 14.37 27.35
N SER A 180 -13.94 13.17 27.89
CA SER A 180 -14.99 12.88 28.88
C SER A 180 -14.46 13.03 30.29
#